data_AF-A0AAX3ETM1-F1
#
_entry.id   AF-A0AAX3ETM1-F1
#
_cell.length_a   1.000
_cell.length_b   1.000
_cell.length_c   1.000
_cell.angle_alpha   90.00
_cell.angle_beta   90.00
_cell.angle_gamma   90.00
#
_symmetry.space_group_name_H-M   'P 1'
#
loop_
_entity.id
_entity.type
_entity.pdbx_description
1 polymer ?
#
loop_
_entity_poly.entity_id
_entity_poly.type
_entity_poly.pdbx_seq_one_letter_code
_entity_poly.pdbx_strand_id
1 'polypeptide(L)'
;MSIFKDSIDYDKVKIHHGRFIPIFQPSQTAMTPFGTIHFPDDIYEEDYTSPSRVFPDVISSKNLFVHEMAHVWQYQLGYSTFLNGIIIALKGGYFGNRNYIHHDGYPVANAYEYLSKVQSNQDLSDFNMEQQGSIIADYFIDTTNNHTSPSPHPYTKGMPLIDSILKEFKNNPSNKQLLPRDNHA
;
A
#
# COMPACT_ATOMS: atom_id res chain seq x y z
N MET A 1 16.80 4.12 2.89
CA MET A 1 16.49 2.83 3.55
C MET A 1 15.73 1.99 2.54
N SER A 2 16.18 0.76 2.22
CA SER A 2 15.38 -0.15 1.39
C SER A 2 14.49 -0.99 2.32
N ILE A 3 13.19 -0.71 2.33
CA ILE A 3 12.22 -1.36 3.22
C ILE A 3 12.01 -2.85 2.85
N PHE A 4 12.13 -3.19 1.56
CA PHE A 4 11.99 -4.56 1.06
C PHE A 4 13.33 -5.32 0.98
N LYS A 5 14.47 -4.66 1.18
CA LYS A 5 15.83 -5.26 1.09
C LYS A 5 15.96 -6.09 -0.21
N ASP A 6 16.56 -7.29 -0.13
CA ASP A 6 16.75 -8.20 -1.27
C ASP A 6 15.57 -9.15 -1.51
N SER A 7 14.42 -8.90 -0.89
CA SER A 7 13.21 -9.74 -1.09
C SER A 7 12.52 -9.48 -2.44
N ILE A 8 12.89 -8.39 -3.11
CA ILE A 8 12.46 -8.03 -4.45
C ILE A 8 13.66 -8.09 -5.38
N ASP A 9 13.49 -8.79 -6.49
CA ASP A 9 14.35 -8.68 -7.66
C ASP A 9 13.95 -7.40 -8.42
N TYR A 10 14.66 -6.30 -8.13
CA TYR A 10 14.36 -4.97 -8.66
C TYR A 10 14.54 -4.88 -10.17
N ASP A 11 15.40 -5.70 -10.77
CA ASP A 11 15.63 -5.72 -12.22
C ASP A 11 14.41 -6.21 -13.00
N LYS A 12 13.50 -6.94 -12.33
CA LYS A 12 12.23 -7.41 -12.90
C LYS A 12 11.09 -6.41 -12.76
N VAL A 13 11.25 -5.36 -11.95
CA VAL A 13 10.20 -4.39 -11.68
C VAL A 13 10.05 -3.46 -12.87
N LYS A 14 8.82 -3.29 -13.34
CA LYS A 14 8.48 -2.39 -14.45
C LYS A 14 7.43 -1.40 -13.99
N ILE A 15 7.66 -0.14 -14.31
CA ILE A 15 6.73 0.97 -14.09
C ILE A 15 6.28 1.46 -15.45
N HIS A 16 4.97 1.50 -15.65
CA HIS A 16 4.33 1.98 -16.86
C HIS A 16 3.64 3.31 -16.57
N HIS A 17 3.98 4.33 -17.36
CA HIS A 17 3.18 5.54 -17.48
C HIS A 17 1.97 5.23 -18.36
N GLY A 18 0.85 4.91 -17.72
CA GLY A 18 -0.38 4.55 -18.39
C GLY A 18 -1.30 3.68 -17.53
N ARG A 19 -2.53 3.53 -18.00
CA ARG A 19 -3.53 2.62 -17.40
C ARG A 19 -3.23 1.17 -17.80
N PHE A 20 -3.34 0.26 -16.84
CA PHE A 20 -3.41 -1.18 -17.09
C PHE A 20 -4.72 -1.58 -17.77
N ILE A 21 -5.86 -1.05 -17.30
CA ILE A 21 -7.18 -1.24 -17.93
C ILE A 21 -7.60 0.08 -18.59
N PRO A 22 -7.40 0.25 -19.91
CA PRO A 22 -7.43 1.57 -20.55
C PRO A 22 -8.72 2.38 -20.35
N ILE A 23 -9.88 1.71 -20.22
CA ILE A 23 -11.20 2.37 -20.15
C ILE A 23 -11.78 2.36 -18.72
N PHE A 24 -11.46 1.36 -17.90
CA PHE A 24 -12.13 1.14 -16.61
C PHE A 24 -11.27 1.48 -15.40
N GLN A 25 -9.96 1.68 -15.57
CA GLN A 25 -9.10 2.16 -14.48
C GLN A 25 -9.31 3.66 -14.28
N PRO A 26 -9.74 4.11 -13.09
CA PRO A 26 -9.87 5.53 -12.78
C PRO A 26 -8.55 6.27 -12.96
N SER A 27 -8.60 7.58 -13.25
CA SER A 27 -7.40 8.37 -13.54
C SER A 27 -6.47 8.55 -12.34
N GLN A 28 -6.96 8.36 -11.12
CA GLN A 28 -6.19 8.50 -9.88
C GLN A 28 -6.01 7.18 -9.14
N THR A 29 -6.05 6.06 -9.86
CA THR A 29 -5.87 4.73 -9.27
C THR A 29 -4.71 4.02 -9.93
N ALA A 30 -3.67 3.71 -9.15
CA ALA A 30 -2.58 2.84 -9.58
C ALA A 30 -3.03 1.38 -9.55
N MET A 31 -2.38 0.53 -10.36
CA MET A 31 -2.62 -0.92 -10.34
C MET A 31 -1.30 -1.66 -10.51
N THR A 32 -1.10 -2.70 -9.69
CA THR A 32 0.09 -3.57 -9.77
C THR A 32 -0.26 -5.04 -10.08
N PRO A 33 -0.75 -5.34 -11.29
CA PRO A 33 -0.96 -6.71 -11.74
C PRO A 33 0.37 -7.37 -12.11
N PHE A 34 0.54 -8.62 -11.70
CA PHE A 34 1.65 -9.48 -12.11
C PHE A 34 3.06 -8.88 -11.88
N GLY A 35 3.21 -8.08 -10.82
CA GLY A 35 4.47 -7.43 -10.46
C GLY A 35 4.89 -6.26 -11.36
N THR A 36 3.98 -5.76 -12.21
CA THR A 36 4.18 -4.54 -13.02
C THR A 36 3.28 -3.44 -12.51
N ILE A 37 3.83 -2.25 -12.31
CA ILE A 37 3.11 -1.10 -11.75
C ILE A 37 2.62 -0.22 -12.90
N HIS A 38 1.35 0.17 -12.88
CA HIS A 38 0.71 1.03 -13.88
C HIS A 38 0.15 2.26 -13.21
N PHE A 39 0.79 3.41 -13.45
CA PHE A 39 0.35 4.72 -12.97
C PHE A 39 -0.28 5.50 -14.12
N PRO A 40 -1.57 5.88 -14.03
CA PRO A 40 -2.16 6.82 -14.98
C PRO A 40 -1.49 8.20 -14.89
N ASP A 41 -1.59 8.98 -15.97
CA ASP A 41 -0.93 10.29 -16.16
C ASP A 41 -1.17 11.31 -15.02
N ASP A 42 -2.32 11.24 -14.35
CA ASP A 42 -2.65 12.17 -13.27
C ASP A 42 -1.71 11.96 -12.07
N ILE A 43 -1.31 10.71 -11.79
CA ILE A 43 -0.54 10.29 -10.60
C ILE A 43 0.86 9.74 -10.94
N TYR A 44 1.24 9.76 -12.22
CA TYR A 44 2.58 9.39 -12.66
C TYR A 44 3.62 10.47 -12.31
N GLU A 45 4.79 10.02 -11.87
CA GLU A 45 5.99 10.84 -11.66
C GLU A 45 7.18 10.18 -12.35
N GLU A 46 8.06 11.00 -12.92
CA GLU A 46 9.35 10.54 -13.49
C GLU A 46 10.30 10.06 -12.38
N ASP A 47 10.23 10.69 -11.20
CA ASP A 47 11.02 10.34 -10.02
C ASP A 47 10.20 10.43 -8.74
N TYR A 48 9.81 9.27 -8.21
CA TYR A 48 9.08 9.16 -6.95
C TYR A 48 9.92 9.48 -5.71
N THR A 49 11.25 9.57 -5.80
CA THR A 49 12.12 9.96 -4.68
C THR A 49 12.14 11.46 -4.42
N SER A 50 11.75 12.26 -5.42
CA SER A 50 11.63 13.72 -5.33
C SER A 50 10.40 14.18 -6.14
N PRO A 51 9.17 13.83 -5.68
CA PRO A 51 7.97 14.06 -6.46
C PRO A 51 7.76 15.56 -6.70
N SER A 52 7.40 15.88 -7.94
CA SER A 52 7.21 17.25 -8.39
C SER A 52 5.78 17.73 -8.14
N ARG A 53 4.82 16.80 -8.07
CA ARG A 53 3.41 17.09 -7.85
C ARG A 53 3.08 16.95 -6.37
N VAL A 54 2.46 17.98 -5.83
CA VAL A 54 1.81 17.93 -4.52
C VAL A 54 0.33 17.71 -4.78
N PHE A 55 -0.13 16.48 -4.61
CA PHE A 55 -1.54 16.20 -4.63
C PHE A 55 -2.14 16.61 -3.28
N PRO A 56 -3.23 17.41 -3.26
CA PRO A 56 -3.99 17.61 -2.04
C PRO A 56 -4.47 16.24 -1.55
N ASP A 57 -4.15 15.92 -0.29
CA ASP A 57 -4.73 14.79 0.46
C ASP A 57 -4.37 13.37 -0.01
N VAL A 58 -3.52 13.24 -1.03
CA VAL A 58 -2.90 11.96 -1.35
C VAL A 58 -1.70 11.81 -0.43
N ILE A 59 -1.74 10.77 0.40
CA ILE A 59 -0.63 9.82 0.50
C ILE A 59 0.48 10.22 -0.48
N SER A 60 1.58 10.85 -0.01
CA SER A 60 2.57 11.45 -0.93
C SER A 60 2.93 10.49 -2.08
N SER A 61 3.30 10.96 -3.27
CA SER A 61 3.63 10.04 -4.39
C SER A 61 4.64 8.96 -3.98
N LYS A 62 5.52 9.27 -3.00
CA LYS A 62 6.39 8.31 -2.31
C LYS A 62 5.64 7.16 -1.63
N ASN A 63 4.60 7.45 -0.85
CA ASN A 63 3.81 6.43 -0.17
C ASN A 63 3.03 5.59 -1.17
N LEU A 64 2.36 6.21 -2.14
CA LEU A 64 1.67 5.46 -3.21
C LEU A 64 2.65 4.52 -3.92
N PHE A 65 3.84 5.01 -4.27
CA PHE A 65 4.89 4.16 -4.85
C PHE A 65 5.27 2.98 -3.94
N VAL A 66 5.45 3.21 -2.63
CA VAL A 66 5.79 2.13 -1.69
C VAL A 66 4.64 1.15 -1.51
N HIS A 67 3.38 1.61 -1.55
CA HIS A 67 2.19 0.75 -1.56
C HIS A 67 2.21 -0.18 -2.77
N GLU A 68 2.43 0.37 -3.98
CA GLU A 68 2.52 -0.45 -5.20
C GLU A 68 3.72 -1.41 -5.16
N MET A 69 4.86 -0.99 -4.61
CA MET A 69 6.00 -1.88 -4.39
C MET A 69 5.70 -3.02 -3.42
N ALA A 70 4.78 -2.84 -2.46
CA ALA A 70 4.32 -3.93 -1.60
C ALA A 70 3.54 -4.99 -2.39
N HIS A 71 2.79 -4.60 -3.42
CA HIS A 71 2.15 -5.56 -4.33
C HIS A 71 3.16 -6.27 -5.22
N VAL A 72 4.23 -5.60 -5.66
CA VAL A 72 5.35 -6.28 -6.35
C VAL A 72 6.00 -7.32 -5.43
N TRP A 73 6.27 -6.95 -4.17
CA TRP A 73 6.79 -7.86 -3.15
C TRP A 73 5.89 -9.08 -2.96
N GLN A 74 4.59 -8.87 -2.76
CA GLN A 74 3.60 -9.94 -2.65
C GLN A 74 3.66 -10.88 -3.87
N TYR A 75 3.66 -10.31 -5.08
CA TYR A 75 3.71 -11.07 -6.32
C TYR A 75 4.98 -11.91 -6.45
N GLN A 76 6.16 -11.32 -6.22
CA GLN A 76 7.42 -12.03 -6.36
C GLN A 76 7.60 -13.15 -5.32
N LEU A 77 6.96 -13.05 -4.15
CA LEU A 77 6.93 -14.13 -3.16
C LEU A 77 5.91 -15.24 -3.47
N GLY A 78 5.02 -15.03 -4.45
CA GLY A 78 4.08 -16.03 -4.97
C GLY A 78 2.61 -15.73 -4.71
N TYR A 79 2.25 -14.54 -4.23
CA TYR A 79 0.86 -14.13 -4.02
C TYR A 79 0.24 -13.58 -5.30
N SER A 80 -0.99 -14.00 -5.61
CA SER A 80 -1.68 -13.57 -6.84
C SER A 80 -2.41 -12.24 -6.64
N THR A 81 -1.69 -11.12 -6.63
CA THR A 81 -2.25 -9.76 -6.40
C THR A 81 -3.47 -9.45 -7.27
N PHE A 82 -3.40 -9.75 -8.57
CA PHE A 82 -4.50 -9.47 -9.49
C PHE A 82 -5.78 -10.27 -9.17
N LEU A 83 -5.67 -11.58 -8.91
CA LEU A 83 -6.81 -12.42 -8.54
C LEU A 83 -7.42 -11.99 -7.20
N ASN A 84 -6.57 -11.70 -6.22
CA ASN A 84 -7.01 -11.31 -4.88
C ASN A 84 -7.62 -9.90 -4.87
N GLY A 85 -7.14 -8.98 -5.73
CA GLY A 85 -7.78 -7.69 -5.98
C GLY A 85 -9.18 -7.83 -6.57
N ILE A 86 -9.39 -8.76 -7.51
CA ILE A 86 -10.74 -9.10 -8.01
C ILE A 86 -11.62 -9.63 -6.88
N ILE A 87 -11.10 -10.50 -6.01
CA ILE A 87 -11.85 -11.02 -4.85
C ILE A 87 -12.26 -9.90 -3.89
N ILE A 88 -11.36 -8.96 -3.59
CA ILE A 88 -11.64 -7.78 -2.75
C ILE A 88 -12.72 -6.91 -3.42
N ALA A 89 -12.62 -6.65 -4.72
CA ALA A 89 -13.62 -5.91 -5.47
C ALA A 89 -15.01 -6.57 -5.39
N LEU A 90 -15.09 -7.88 -5.60
CA LEU A 90 -16.36 -8.64 -5.53
C LEU A 90 -16.97 -8.67 -4.12
N LYS A 91 -16.14 -8.58 -3.07
CA LYS A 91 -16.60 -8.40 -1.68
C LYS A 91 -17.01 -6.96 -1.35
N GLY A 92 -16.85 -6.04 -2.30
CA GLY A 92 -17.13 -4.63 -2.08
C GLY A 92 -16.07 -3.90 -1.26
N GLY A 93 -14.85 -4.43 -1.15
CA GLY A 93 -13.78 -3.84 -0.35
C GLY A 93 -13.32 -2.46 -0.84
N TYR A 94 -13.53 -2.15 -2.13
CA TYR A 94 -13.25 -0.84 -2.70
C TYR A 94 -14.40 0.18 -2.54
N PHE A 95 -15.52 -0.21 -1.92
CA PHE A 95 -16.53 0.77 -1.50
C PHE A 95 -16.13 1.42 -0.17
N GLY A 96 -16.35 2.73 -0.08
CA GLY A 96 -15.97 3.52 1.07
C GLY A 96 -16.76 3.21 2.35
N ASN A 97 -16.07 3.17 3.49
CA ASN A 97 -16.67 3.16 4.82
C ASN A 97 -17.06 4.58 5.23
N ARG A 98 -18.35 4.86 5.46
CA ARG A 98 -18.80 6.19 5.89
C ARG A 98 -18.25 6.65 7.25
N ASN A 99 -17.68 5.74 8.05
CA ASN A 99 -17.11 6.05 9.35
C ASN A 99 -15.65 6.52 9.29
N TYR A 100 -14.96 6.32 8.15
CA TYR A 100 -13.59 6.76 7.92
C TYR A 100 -13.55 7.59 6.65
N ILE A 101 -13.40 8.90 6.79
CA ILE A 101 -13.45 9.86 5.70
C ILE A 101 -12.05 10.44 5.51
N HIS A 102 -11.56 10.43 4.27
CA HIS A 102 -10.37 11.15 3.85
C HIS A 102 -10.55 12.66 4.09
N HIS A 103 -9.45 13.42 4.15
CA HIS A 103 -9.53 14.87 4.34
C HIS A 103 -10.20 15.60 3.16
N ASP A 104 -10.32 14.93 2.01
CA ASP A 104 -11.06 15.38 0.82
C ASP A 104 -12.60 15.19 0.93
N GLY A 105 -13.08 14.59 2.03
CA GLY A 105 -14.51 14.35 2.28
C GLY A 105 -15.06 13.03 1.71
N TYR A 106 -14.23 12.20 1.07
CA TYR A 106 -14.65 10.90 0.55
C TYR A 106 -14.33 9.75 1.51
N PRO A 107 -15.21 8.73 1.60
CA PRO A 107 -14.97 7.61 2.50
C PRO A 107 -13.82 6.70 2.02
N VAL A 108 -12.91 6.36 2.93
CA VAL A 108 -11.80 5.41 2.72
C VAL A 108 -12.38 4.05 2.34
N ALA A 109 -11.89 3.45 1.26
CA ALA A 109 -12.29 2.10 0.87
C ALA A 109 -11.97 1.09 2.00
N ASN A 110 -12.91 0.19 2.32
CA ASN A 110 -12.78 -0.76 3.44
C ASN A 110 -11.46 -1.55 3.40
N ALA A 111 -11.03 -1.93 2.19
CA ALA A 111 -9.80 -2.69 1.98
C ALA A 111 -8.53 -1.94 2.39
N TYR A 112 -8.55 -0.61 2.50
CA TYR A 112 -7.42 0.21 2.95
C TYR A 112 -7.50 0.56 4.45
N GLU A 113 -8.68 0.47 5.06
CA GLU A 113 -8.84 0.77 6.49
C GLU A 113 -8.30 -0.40 7.32
N TYR A 114 -7.18 -0.16 8.00
CA TYR A 114 -6.54 -1.15 8.87
C TYR A 114 -6.47 -0.72 10.33
N LEU A 115 -6.51 0.58 10.63
CA LEU A 115 -6.23 1.08 11.98
C LEU A 115 -7.24 0.66 13.03
N SER A 116 -8.52 0.56 12.66
CA SER A 116 -9.55 0.02 13.54
C SER A 116 -9.34 -1.47 13.86
N LYS A 117 -8.57 -2.18 13.01
CA LYS A 117 -8.26 -3.62 13.12
C LYS A 117 -6.93 -3.91 13.81
N VAL A 118 -6.09 -2.88 14.05
CA VAL A 118 -4.78 -3.01 14.70
C VAL A 118 -4.94 -3.32 16.19
N GLN A 119 -4.33 -4.43 16.61
CA GLN A 119 -4.37 -4.98 17.97
C GLN A 119 -2.99 -5.53 18.36
N SER A 120 -2.80 -5.86 19.64
CA SER A 120 -1.59 -6.55 20.08
C SER A 120 -1.54 -7.99 19.56
N ASN A 121 -0.33 -8.53 19.41
CA ASN A 121 -0.06 -9.90 18.96
C ASN A 121 -0.50 -10.23 17.52
N GLN A 122 -0.68 -9.23 16.66
CA GLN A 122 -0.84 -9.43 15.22
C GLN A 122 0.51 -9.35 14.51
N ASP A 123 0.58 -9.99 13.34
CA ASP A 123 1.66 -9.83 12.37
C ASP A 123 1.11 -9.34 11.02
N LEU A 124 1.98 -9.03 10.07
CA LEU A 124 1.60 -8.48 8.77
C LEU A 124 0.62 -9.40 8.00
N SER A 125 0.68 -10.72 8.17
CA SER A 125 -0.17 -11.69 7.45
C SER A 125 -1.63 -11.73 7.94
N ASP A 126 -1.93 -11.10 9.08
CA ASP A 126 -3.31 -10.91 9.57
C ASP A 126 -4.10 -9.85 8.79
N PHE A 127 -3.43 -9.13 7.90
CA PHE A 127 -4.00 -8.06 7.08
C PHE A 127 -4.16 -8.51 5.62
N ASN A 128 -5.19 -8.00 4.95
CA ASN A 128 -5.39 -8.25 3.52
C ASN A 128 -4.30 -7.54 2.68
N MET A 129 -4.25 -7.84 1.38
CA MET A 129 -3.17 -7.33 0.50
C MET A 129 -3.06 -5.79 0.44
N GLU A 130 -4.19 -5.08 0.49
CA GLU A 130 -4.27 -3.62 0.40
C GLU A 130 -3.86 -2.98 1.74
N GLN A 131 -4.35 -3.55 2.84
CA GLN A 131 -3.95 -3.14 4.20
C GLN A 131 -2.46 -3.33 4.43
N GLN A 132 -1.88 -4.44 3.97
CA GLN A 132 -0.43 -4.64 4.03
C GLN A 132 0.33 -3.54 3.26
N GLY A 133 -0.15 -3.19 2.07
CA GLY A 133 0.42 -2.11 1.27
C GLY A 133 0.38 -0.78 2.02
N SER A 134 -0.78 -0.45 2.61
CA SER A 134 -0.95 0.77 3.42
C SER A 134 -0.02 0.76 4.64
N ILE A 135 -0.03 -0.30 5.45
CA ILE A 135 0.81 -0.43 6.65
C ILE A 135 2.30 -0.21 6.34
N ILE A 136 2.82 -0.83 5.26
CA ILE A 136 4.23 -0.72 4.86
C ILE A 136 4.55 0.71 4.40
N ALA A 137 3.70 1.28 3.55
CA ALA A 137 3.92 2.60 2.97
C ALA A 137 3.85 3.71 4.02
N ASP A 138 2.89 3.58 4.93
CA ASP A 138 2.69 4.44 6.08
C ASP A 138 3.91 4.45 7.01
N TYR A 139 4.40 3.26 7.34
CA TYR A 139 5.61 3.10 8.13
C TYR A 139 6.84 3.72 7.46
N PHE A 140 6.98 3.53 6.14
CA PHE A 140 8.09 4.10 5.38
C PHE A 140 8.09 5.63 5.41
N ILE A 141 6.94 6.28 5.23
CA ILE A 141 6.87 7.75 5.28
C ILE A 141 7.20 8.28 6.65
N ASP A 142 6.59 7.71 7.68
CA ASP A 142 6.80 8.20 9.04
C ASP A 142 8.26 8.10 9.46
N THR A 143 8.91 6.96 9.16
CA THR A 143 10.34 6.76 9.45
C THR A 143 11.25 7.67 8.62
N THR A 144 10.95 7.88 7.33
CA THR A 144 11.75 8.78 6.47
C THR A 144 11.59 10.25 6.85
N ASN A 145 10.46 10.63 7.45
CA ASN A 145 10.22 11.96 7.99
C ASN A 145 10.66 12.11 9.47
N ASN A 146 11.45 11.19 10.02
CA ASN A 146 11.90 11.20 11.42
C ASN A 146 10.76 11.34 12.44
N HIS A 147 9.57 10.77 12.16
CA HIS A 147 8.36 10.93 13.00
C HIS A 147 7.88 12.38 13.14
N THR A 148 8.33 13.29 12.27
CA THR A 148 8.01 14.74 12.32
C THR A 148 6.96 15.16 11.29
N SER A 149 6.29 14.21 10.65
CA SER A 149 5.38 14.49 9.53
C SER A 149 4.24 15.44 9.96
N PRO A 150 4.07 16.62 9.32
CA PRO A 150 3.22 17.70 9.82
C PRO A 150 1.73 17.62 9.40
N SER A 151 1.19 16.46 8.99
CA SER A 151 -0.16 16.40 8.41
C SER A 151 -0.87 15.03 8.48
N PRO A 152 -2.21 15.00 8.29
CA PRO A 152 -3.18 14.33 9.15
C PRO A 152 -3.49 12.89 8.77
N HIS A 153 -2.46 12.10 8.48
CA HIS A 153 -2.65 10.65 8.41
C HIS A 153 -2.67 10.04 9.82
N PRO A 154 -3.48 9.01 10.06
CA PRO A 154 -3.82 8.53 11.39
C PRO A 154 -2.69 7.77 12.15
N TYR A 155 -1.44 7.97 11.75
CA TYR A 155 -0.22 7.28 12.20
C TYR A 155 0.12 7.45 13.67
N THR A 156 -0.06 8.64 14.25
CA THR A 156 0.53 8.95 15.57
C THR A 156 -0.01 8.09 16.71
N LYS A 157 -1.25 7.60 16.62
CA LYS A 157 -1.86 6.76 17.66
C LYS A 157 -1.56 5.27 17.49
N GLY A 158 -1.42 4.79 16.25
CA GLY A 158 -1.25 3.38 15.91
C GLY A 158 0.21 2.92 15.81
N MET A 159 1.17 3.85 15.74
CA MET A 159 2.53 3.55 15.34
C MET A 159 3.27 2.50 16.19
N PRO A 160 3.14 2.46 17.53
CA PRO A 160 3.76 1.40 18.32
C PRO A 160 3.26 0.00 17.95
N LEU A 161 1.97 -0.12 17.60
CA LEU A 161 1.38 -1.38 17.17
C LEU A 161 1.78 -1.72 15.72
N ILE A 162 1.83 -0.71 14.83
CA ILE A 162 2.36 -0.88 13.45
C ILE A 162 3.81 -1.38 13.49
N ASP A 163 4.66 -0.80 14.32
CA ASP A 163 6.06 -1.22 14.46
C ASP A 163 6.17 -2.69 14.93
N SER A 164 5.29 -3.11 15.83
CA SER A 164 5.16 -4.50 16.28
C SER A 164 4.68 -5.43 15.16
N ILE A 165 3.65 -5.05 14.41
CA ILE A 165 3.11 -5.82 13.27
C ILE A 165 4.19 -6.04 12.20
N LEU A 166 5.00 -5.02 11.94
CA LEU A 166 6.08 -5.05 10.95
C LEU A 166 7.38 -5.67 11.48
N LYS A 167 7.45 -6.12 12.74
CA LYS A 167 8.69 -6.62 13.35
C LYS A 167 9.33 -7.75 12.52
N GLU A 168 8.55 -8.77 12.16
CA GLU A 168 9.06 -9.90 11.39
C GLU A 168 9.36 -9.53 9.93
N PHE A 169 8.56 -8.65 9.34
CA PHE A 169 8.82 -8.11 8.00
C PHE A 169 10.15 -7.34 7.95
N LYS A 170 10.39 -6.45 8.92
CA LYS A 170 11.66 -5.70 9.03
C LYS A 170 12.85 -6.62 9.25
N ASN A 171 12.66 -7.74 9.94
CA ASN A 171 13.71 -8.74 10.15
C ASN A 171 14.02 -9.49 8.85
N ASN A 172 13.00 -10.14 8.27
CA ASN A 172 13.11 -11.00 7.09
C ASN A 172 11.95 -10.73 6.10
N PRO A 173 12.07 -9.75 5.19
CA PRO A 173 11.02 -9.45 4.21
C PRO A 173 10.83 -10.59 3.19
N SER A 174 11.76 -11.54 3.07
CA SER A 174 11.61 -12.72 2.21
C SER A 174 10.73 -13.83 2.84
N ASN A 175 10.24 -13.62 4.07
CA ASN A 175 9.38 -14.58 4.75
C ASN A 175 7.98 -14.63 4.12
N LYS A 176 7.73 -15.68 3.33
CA LYS A 176 6.44 -15.91 2.67
C LYS A 176 5.26 -16.10 3.62
N GLN A 177 5.50 -16.41 4.90
CA GLN A 177 4.44 -16.50 5.91
C GLN A 177 3.83 -15.13 6.26
N LEU A 178 4.44 -14.03 5.80
CA LEU A 178 3.94 -12.67 5.97
C LEU A 178 2.95 -12.25 4.87
N LEU A 179 2.76 -13.08 3.83
CA LEU A 179 1.73 -12.84 2.82
C LEU A 179 0.32 -12.97 3.41
N PRO A 180 -0.70 -12.29 2.84
CA PRO A 180 -2.04 -12.30 3.40
C PRO A 180 -2.59 -13.73 3.61
N ARG A 181 -3.09 -14.02 4.82
CA ARG A 181 -3.75 -15.30 5.12
C ARG A 181 -5.13 -15.40 4.46
N ASP A 182 -5.79 -14.26 4.27
CA ASP A 182 -7.09 -14.18 3.61
C ASP A 182 -7.26 -12.84 2.84
N ASN A 183 -8.39 -12.71 2.14
CA ASN A 183 -8.77 -11.52 1.38
C ASN A 183 -10.03 -10.86 1.98
N HIS A 184 -10.09 -10.65 3.28
CA HIS A 184 -11.22 -9.95 3.89
C HIS A 184 -11.28 -8.48 3.45
N ALA A 185 -12.49 -7.94 3.38
CA ALA A 185 -12.73 -6.52 3.08
C ALA A 185 -12.59 -5.67 4.35
#